data_AF-A0A7X8KLX8-F1
#
_entry.id   AF-A0A7X8KLX8-F1
#
_cell.length_a   1.000
_cell.length_b   1.000
_cell.length_c   1.000
_cell.angle_alpha   90.00
_cell.angle_beta   90.00
_cell.angle_gamma   90.00
#
_symmetry.space_group_name_H-M   'P 1'
#
loop_
_entity.id
_entity.type
_entity.pdbx_description
1 polymer ?
#
loop_
_entity_poly.entity_id
_entity_poly.type
_entity_poly.pdbx_seq_one_letter_code
_entity_poly.pdbx_strand_id
1 'polypeptide(L)' 'MAEQAAKKTFKVPHTFVILFFLIVVATIGTYVIPAGVYDRVTDPITNRSVVDPLSYHLVEATPVGFFEMFI' A
#
# COMPACT_ATOMS: atom_id res chain seq x y z
N MET A 1 -42.24 -30.73 -12.57
CA MET A 1 -41.06 -30.84 -11.70
C MET A 1 -40.09 -29.76 -12.14
N ALA A 2 -40.01 -28.65 -11.41
CA ALA A 2 -39.07 -27.56 -11.74
C ALA A 2 -38.02 -27.50 -10.63
N GLU A 3 -36.80 -27.86 -10.99
CA GLU A 3 -35.62 -27.84 -10.14
C GLU A 3 -35.26 -26.39 -9.79
N GLN A 4 -35.35 -26.03 -8.51
CA GLN A 4 -34.93 -24.73 -8.02
C GLN A 4 -33.42 -24.74 -7.83
N ALA A 5 -32.69 -24.13 -8.77
CA ALA A 5 -31.26 -23.88 -8.61
C ALA A 5 -31.03 -22.99 -7.38
N ALA A 6 -30.36 -23.55 -6.37
CA ALA A 6 -30.11 -22.88 -5.10
C ALA A 6 -29.37 -21.55 -5.31
N LYS A 7 -30.04 -20.45 -4.96
CA LYS A 7 -29.48 -19.10 -5.05
C LYS A 7 -28.36 -18.99 -4.01
N LYS A 8 -27.09 -19.09 -4.46
CA LYS A 8 -25.91 -18.94 -3.60
C LYS A 8 -25.89 -17.51 -3.04
N THR A 9 -26.32 -17.34 -1.80
CA THR A 9 -26.30 -16.04 -1.13
C THR A 9 -24.83 -15.69 -0.88
N PHE A 10 -24.31 -14.68 -1.57
CA PHE A 10 -22.98 -14.17 -1.32
C PHE A 10 -23.03 -13.41 0.01
N LYS A 11 -22.68 -14.09 1.11
CA LYS A 11 -22.49 -13.42 2.40
C LYS A 11 -21.25 -12.55 2.26
N VAL A 12 -21.41 -11.24 2.47
CA VAL A 12 -20.28 -10.32 2.53
C VAL A 12 -19.30 -10.86 3.56
N PRO A 13 -18.01 -11.06 3.22
CA PRO A 13 -17.02 -11.52 4.18
C PRO A 13 -16.99 -10.55 5.35
N HIS A 14 -16.69 -11.06 6.55
CA HIS A 14 -16.50 -10.21 7.71
C HIS A 14 -15.50 -9.08 7.38
N THR A 15 -15.73 -7.86 7.87
CA THR A 15 -14.89 -6.69 7.57
C THR A 15 -13.40 -6.96 7.78
N PHE A 16 -13.02 -7.64 8.86
CA PHE A 16 -11.65 -8.12 9.10
C PHE A 16 -11.06 -8.98 7.97
N VAL A 17 -11.84 -9.82 7.30
CA VAL A 17 -11.35 -10.64 6.17
C VAL A 17 -11.04 -9.76 4.96
N ILE A 18 -11.86 -8.73 4.73
CA ILE A 18 -11.63 -7.75 3.66
C ILE A 18 -10.37 -6.95 3.95
N LEU A 19 -10.22 -6.45 5.18
CA LEU A 19 -9.03 -5.71 5.61
C LEU A 19 -7.77 -6.58 5.49
N PHE A 20 -7.82 -7.84 5.91
CA PHE A 20 -6.71 -8.78 5.75
C PHE A 20 -6.28 -8.90 4.29
N PHE A 21 -7.24 -9.10 3.37
CA PHE A 21 -6.94 -9.17 1.94
C PHE A 21 -6.33 -7.87 1.40
N LEU A 22 -6.81 -6.71 1.85
CA LEU A 22 -6.24 -5.42 1.46
C LEU A 22 -4.79 -5.27 1.91
N ILE A 23 -4.46 -5.69 3.13
CA ILE A 23 -3.08 -5.64 3.63
C ILE A 23 -2.20 -6.58 2.79
N VAL A 24 -2.65 -7.82 2.52
CA VAL A 24 -1.90 -8.76 1.67
C VAL A 24 -1.62 -8.17 0.28
N VAL A 25 -2.63 -7.57 -0.36
CA VAL A 25 -2.48 -6.94 -1.68
C VAL A 25 -1.50 -5.75 -1.63
N ALA A 26 -1.59 -4.91 -0.59
CA ALA A 26 -0.67 -3.80 -0.40
C ALA A 26 0.77 -4.27 -0.19
N THR A 27 0.98 -5.32 0.62
CA THR A 27 2.29 -5.95 0.85
C THR A 27 2.89 -6.45 -0.46
N ILE A 28 2.12 -7.18 -1.27
CA ILE A 28 2.59 -7.62 -2.60
C ILE A 28 2.94 -6.40 -3.47
N GLY A 29 2.15 -5.32 -3.38
CA GLY A 29 2.43 -4.05 -4.06
C GLY A 29 3.81 -3.47 -3.72
N THR A 30 4.32 -3.66 -2.49
CA THR A 30 5.65 -3.16 -2.09
C THR A 30 6.81 -3.82 -2.85
N TYR A 31 6.60 -4.98 -3.47
CA TYR A 31 7.60 -5.66 -4.29
C TYR A 31 7.57 -5.23 -5.77
N VAL A 32 6.43 -4.70 -6.23
CA VAL A 32 6.23 -4.31 -7.64
C VAL A 32 6.45 -2.81 -7.83
N ILE A 33 6.14 -2.00 -6.82
CA ILE A 33 6.20 -0.54 -6.89
C ILE A 33 7.54 -0.08 -6.28
N PRO A 34 8.42 0.58 -7.05
CA PRO A 34 9.69 1.07 -6.54
C PRO A 34 9.49 2.24 -5.56
N ALA A 35 10.35 2.31 -4.55
CA ALA A 35 10.36 3.41 -3.61
C ALA A 35 11.03 4.65 -4.24
N GLY A 36 10.40 5.82 -4.10
CA GLY A 36 10.95 7.09 -4.57
C GLY A 36 10.83 8.18 -3.52
N VAL A 37 11.83 9.05 -3.44
CA VAL A 37 11.93 10.10 -2.43
C VAL A 37 12.33 11.42 -3.10
N TYR A 38 11.89 12.53 -2.50
CA TYR A 38 12.35 13.88 -2.83
C TYR A 38 13.24 14.39 -1.70
N ASP A 39 14.33 15.05 -2.05
CA ASP A 39 15.23 15.67 -1.10
C ASP A 39 14.60 16.92 -0.47
N ARG A 40 15.02 17.20 0.76
CA ARG A 40 14.65 18.43 1.48
C ARG A 40 15.84 19.36 1.51
N VAL A 41 15.64 20.58 1.02
CA VAL A 41 16.63 21.66 1.06
C VAL A 41 16.19 22.72 2.05
N THR A 42 17.15 23.28 2.77
CA THR A 42 16.89 24.41 3.67
C THR A 42 16.78 25.68 2.84
N ASP A 43 15.61 26.31 2.87
CA ASP A 43 15.40 27.60 2.23
C ASP A 43 16.20 28.68 2.98
N PRO A 44 17.17 29.36 2.34
CA PRO A 44 18.05 30.33 2.99
C PRO A 44 17.31 31.58 3.50
N ILE A 45 16.09 31.85 3.03
CA ILE A 45 15.30 33.01 3.44
C ILE A 45 14.45 32.68 4.66
N THR A 46 13.81 31.50 4.66
CA THR A 46 12.83 31.13 5.70
C THR A 46 13.41 30.19 6.76
N ASN A 47 14.62 29.66 6.58
CA ASN A 47 15.25 28.62 7.41
C ASN A 47 14.36 27.37 7.61
N ARG A 48 13.45 27.12 6.67
CA ARG A 48 12.56 25.95 6.69
C ARG A 48 13.10 24.89 5.74
N SER A 49 12.91 23.63 6.12
CA SER A 49 13.15 22.49 5.24
C SER A 49 11.99 22.39 4.24
N VAL A 50 12.27 22.67 2.97
CA VAL A 50 11.33 22.61 1.86
C VAL A 50 11.71 21.45 0.94
N VAL A 51 10.73 20.76 0.38
CA VAL A 51 10.96 19.67 -0.57
C VAL A 51 11.38 20.25 -1.93
N ASP A 52 12.47 19.76 -2.51
CA ASP A 52 12.87 20.12 -3.88
C ASP A 52 12.09 19.28 -4.91
N PRO A 53 11.18 19.88 -5.70
CA PRO A 53 10.35 19.14 -6.65
C PRO A 53 11.12 18.52 -7.82
N LEU A 54 12.38 18.91 -8.06
CA LEU A 54 13.20 18.37 -9.15
C LEU A 54 14.13 17.23 -8.70
N SER A 55 14.19 16.94 -7.40
CA SER A 55 15.12 15.99 -6.79
C SER A 55 14.60 14.55 -6.68
N TYR A 56 13.52 14.20 -7.40
CA TYR A 56 12.96 12.85 -7.36
C TYR A 56 14.00 11.81 -7.77
N HIS A 57 14.25 10.85 -6.89
CA HIS A 57 15.10 9.70 -7.19
C HIS A 57 14.54 8.42 -6.56
N LEU A 58 14.88 7.30 -7.18
CA LEU A 58 14.57 5.99 -6.63
C LEU A 58 15.55 5.65 -5.52
N VAL A 59 15.02 5.08 -4.44
CA VAL A 59 15.82 4.62 -3.29
C VAL A 59 15.78 3.10 -3.20
N GLU A 60 16.63 2.54 -2.34
CA GLU A 60 16.63 1.11 -2.08
C GLU A 60 15.25 0.67 -1.58
N ALA A 61 14.68 -0.33 -2.24
CA ALA A 61 13.38 -0.85 -1.88
C ALA A 61 13.47 -1.57 -0.54
N THR A 62 12.62 -1.19 0.41
CA THR A 62 12.43 -1.88 1.69
C THR A 62 11.07 -2.57 1.66
N PRO A 63 10.91 -3.68 0.91
CA PRO A 63 9.64 -4.39 0.84
C PRO A 63 9.28 -4.97 2.21
N VAL A 64 7.99 -4.99 2.52
CA VAL A 64 7.50 -5.50 3.80
C VAL A 64 7.68 -7.01 3.85
N GLY A 65 8.38 -7.53 4.87
CA GLY A 65 8.58 -8.98 5.04
C GLY A 65 7.27 -9.75 5.23
N PHE A 66 7.28 -11.04 4.88
CA PHE A 66 6.08 -11.92 4.86
C PHE A 66 5.27 -11.94 6.18
N PHE A 67 5.93 -11.73 7.32
CA PHE A 67 5.28 -11.63 8.63
C PHE A 67 5.31 -10.23 9.26
N GLU A 68 6.06 -9.29 8.69
CA GLU A 68 6.14 -7.91 9.20
C GLU A 68 4.86 -7.13 8.96
N MET A 69 4.02 -7.57 8.00
CA MET A 69 2.70 -6.98 7.78
C MET A 69 1.72 -7.15 8.96
N PHE A 70 2.05 -7.98 9.96
CA PHE A 70 1.19 -8.28 11.12
C PHE A 70 1.70 -7.71 12.46
N ILE A 71 2.86 -7.05 12.47
CA ILE A 71 3.54 -6.55 13.68
C ILE A 71 3.34 -5.04 13.81
#